data_AF-A0A024SH18-F1
#
_entry.id   AF-A0A024SH18-F1
#
_cell.length_a   1.000
_cell.length_b   1.000
_cell.length_c   1.000
_cell.angle_alpha   90.00
_cell.angle_beta   90.00
_cell.angle_gamma   90.00
#
_symmetry.space_group_name_H-M   'P 1'
#
loop_
_entity.id
_entity.type
_entity.pdbx_description
1 polymer ?
#
loop_
_entity_poly.entity_id
_entity_poly.type
_entity_poly.pdbx_seq_one_letter_code
_entity_poly.pdbx_strand_id
1 'polypeptide(L)'
;MEASASAAPWEEVGPEEQLFVLITGANSGIGLGTGQRLIDEFLATRSLKAHLILIPTTRSPSKSLLAIKALRAHAELAARTSSALRSRAGDDGYRWQDAARRIHVLSPSLDLCDLRGVYAFADRLVRGTLSNPEGLEGEYLRGVRIPRLDTVVFNAAYGGWSGCNYPKAVWAILSQGLVQAVTYPNFKNSLATSILNEQEEYGYPEKPLLGEVFCACVFGHYVLAHQLLPLLSRRATDPPSSRGRIVWSSSIEAVADVYNPDDMQCFLKPAAYESAKRLTDIIALTYSLPSVRPFSDAFLRMDDAQSGGDAEEEKPIPPKIYLTHPGVVASTLFPVPWFLFWAYELALVIARWVGSPWHCVDGYKGAASTTWLALQDQASLDELQADRVKWGSSCNRHLQSGVKKTEVEGWGWEGKPETDETIAADTAQGLLHKSVGRRLGAKNVTQEMLVEFEVEGARAWEEMERLRLQWANILKLGKEE
;
A
#
# COMPACT_ATOMS: atom_id res chain seq x y z
N MET A 1 11.87 -34.21 -9.13
CA MET A 1 11.44 -34.43 -7.73
C MET A 1 11.03 -33.08 -7.19
N GLU A 2 9.74 -32.76 -7.18
CA GLU A 2 9.26 -31.63 -6.38
C GLU A 2 9.57 -31.95 -4.91
N ALA A 3 10.38 -31.13 -4.25
CA ALA A 3 10.59 -31.27 -2.82
C ALA A 3 9.22 -31.10 -2.14
N SER A 4 8.79 -32.07 -1.33
CA SER A 4 7.53 -31.94 -0.60
C SER A 4 7.63 -30.71 0.31
N ALA A 5 6.59 -29.87 0.31
CA ALA A 5 6.54 -28.70 1.18
C ALA A 5 6.76 -29.09 2.65
N SER A 6 7.52 -28.29 3.38
CA SER A 6 7.65 -28.45 4.84
C SER A 6 6.35 -28.04 5.52
N ALA A 7 5.97 -28.74 6.58
CA ALA A 7 4.87 -28.31 7.44
C ALA A 7 5.14 -26.89 7.98
N ALA A 8 4.20 -25.98 7.75
CA ALA A 8 4.31 -24.61 8.21
C ALA A 8 3.69 -24.45 9.61
N PRO A 9 4.25 -23.61 10.51
CA PRO A 9 3.75 -23.54 11.89
C PRO A 9 2.31 -23.06 12.05
N TRP A 10 1.79 -22.30 11.07
CA TRP A 10 0.39 -21.86 11.08
C TRP A 10 -0.60 -22.98 10.73
N GLU A 11 -0.14 -24.12 10.20
CA GLU A 11 -1.00 -25.28 9.93
C GLU A 11 -1.51 -25.95 11.23
N GLU A 12 -0.95 -25.58 12.39
CA GLU A 12 -1.39 -26.04 13.71
C GLU A 12 -2.72 -25.40 14.17
N VAL A 13 -3.17 -24.32 13.51
CA VAL A 13 -4.39 -23.58 13.86
C VAL A 13 -5.37 -23.52 12.69
N GLY A 14 -6.65 -23.32 13.01
CA GLY A 14 -7.71 -23.19 12.00
C GLY A 14 -7.52 -21.96 11.10
N PRO A 15 -8.05 -21.96 9.86
CA PRO A 15 -7.94 -20.84 8.93
C PRO A 15 -8.41 -19.49 9.51
N GLU A 16 -9.44 -19.49 10.35
CA GLU A 16 -9.98 -18.31 11.04
C GLU A 16 -9.03 -17.68 12.06
N GLU A 17 -8.04 -18.46 12.51
CA GLU A 17 -6.98 -18.03 13.43
C GLU A 17 -5.68 -17.67 12.68
N GLN A 18 -5.71 -17.52 11.35
CA GLN A 18 -4.54 -17.13 10.56
C GLN A 18 -4.79 -15.80 9.86
N LEU A 19 -3.76 -14.96 9.79
CA LEU A 19 -3.79 -13.71 9.03
C LEU A 19 -2.53 -13.56 8.17
N PHE A 20 -2.68 -13.60 6.84
CA PHE A 20 -1.60 -13.48 5.87
C PHE A 20 -1.55 -12.08 5.25
N VAL A 21 -0.47 -11.34 5.50
CA VAL A 21 -0.29 -9.97 5.00
C VAL A 21 1.02 -9.84 4.22
N LEU A 22 0.92 -9.56 2.92
CA LEU A 22 2.08 -9.23 2.08
C LEU A 22 2.27 -7.71 2.03
N ILE A 23 3.51 -7.24 2.19
CA ILE A 23 3.83 -5.81 2.19
C ILE A 23 4.99 -5.55 1.24
N THR A 24 4.78 -4.79 0.17
CA THR A 24 5.88 -4.44 -0.74
C THR A 24 6.76 -3.32 -0.19
N GLY A 25 8.08 -3.42 -0.39
CA GLY A 25 9.02 -2.36 -0.02
C GLY A 25 9.13 -2.14 1.50
N ALA A 26 9.27 -3.24 2.26
CA ALA A 26 9.22 -3.24 3.71
C ALA A 26 10.60 -3.31 4.40
N ASN A 27 11.65 -2.85 3.75
CA ASN A 27 13.01 -2.84 4.32
C ASN A 27 13.25 -1.67 5.30
N SER A 28 12.43 -0.62 5.26
CA SER A 28 12.57 0.59 6.08
C SER A 28 11.29 1.44 6.02
N GLY A 29 11.27 2.56 6.75
CA GLY A 29 10.23 3.58 6.62
C GLY A 29 8.82 3.03 6.88
N ILE A 30 7.87 3.42 6.04
CA ILE A 30 6.44 3.09 6.19
C ILE A 30 6.16 1.58 6.02
N GLY A 31 6.86 0.89 5.10
CA GLY A 31 6.66 -0.54 4.90
C GLY A 31 7.06 -1.36 6.12
N LEU A 32 8.23 -1.05 6.71
CA LEU A 32 8.66 -1.66 7.97
C LEU A 32 7.74 -1.26 9.13
N GLY A 33 7.36 0.01 9.21
CA GLY A 33 6.42 0.53 10.21
C GLY A 33 5.04 -0.13 10.16
N THR A 34 4.56 -0.46 8.96
CA THR A 34 3.32 -1.24 8.76
C THR A 34 3.44 -2.62 9.37
N GLY A 35 4.56 -3.32 9.15
CA GLY A 35 4.81 -4.61 9.79
C GLY A 35 4.85 -4.51 11.31
N GLN A 36 5.57 -3.53 11.86
CA GLN A 36 5.67 -3.30 13.31
C GLN A 36 4.30 -2.99 13.94
N ARG A 37 3.52 -2.12 13.31
CA ARG A 37 2.19 -1.73 13.81
C ARG A 37 1.18 -2.87 13.69
N LEU A 38 1.24 -3.65 12.61
CA LEU A 38 0.44 -4.87 12.48
C LEU A 38 0.72 -5.82 13.63
N ILE A 39 1.98 -6.03 14.02
CA ILE A 39 2.35 -6.89 15.14
C ILE A 39 1.71 -6.38 16.44
N ASP A 40 1.88 -5.09 16.74
CA ASP A 40 1.37 -4.49 17.98
C ASP A 40 -0.16 -4.58 18.08
N GLU A 41 -0.86 -4.15 17.02
CA GLU A 41 -2.32 -4.15 16.98
C GLU A 41 -2.90 -5.57 16.89
N PHE A 42 -2.25 -6.48 16.16
CA PHE A 42 -2.65 -7.89 16.10
C PHE A 42 -2.56 -8.55 17.47
N LEU A 43 -1.41 -8.42 18.15
CA LEU A 43 -1.22 -8.98 19.49
C LEU A 43 -2.20 -8.36 20.49
N ALA A 44 -2.51 -7.07 20.36
CA ALA A 44 -3.44 -6.38 21.24
C ALA A 44 -4.91 -6.80 21.02
N THR A 45 -5.33 -7.13 19.80
CA THR A 45 -6.76 -7.26 19.45
C THR A 45 -7.21 -8.67 19.07
N ARG A 46 -6.34 -9.48 18.45
CA ARG A 46 -6.71 -10.81 17.93
C ARG A 46 -6.66 -11.90 19.00
N SER A 47 -7.29 -13.02 18.70
CA SER A 47 -7.32 -14.20 19.57
C SER A 47 -5.91 -14.58 20.03
N LEU A 48 -5.79 -15.11 21.25
CA LEU A 48 -4.51 -15.55 21.82
C LEU A 48 -3.95 -16.78 21.09
N LYS A 49 -4.78 -17.44 20.27
CA LYS A 49 -4.39 -18.55 19.40
C LYS A 49 -4.08 -18.12 17.97
N ALA A 50 -4.38 -16.88 17.59
CA ALA A 50 -4.22 -16.42 16.21
C ALA A 50 -2.75 -16.31 15.81
N HIS A 51 -2.40 -16.63 14.57
CA HIS A 51 -1.08 -16.46 13.97
C HIS A 51 -1.10 -15.32 12.94
N LEU A 52 -0.09 -14.44 13.01
CA LEU A 52 0.17 -13.41 12.03
C LEU A 52 1.33 -13.84 11.14
N ILE A 53 1.09 -13.94 9.84
CA ILE A 53 2.07 -14.29 8.83
C ILE A 53 2.35 -13.03 8.01
N LEU A 54 3.46 -12.36 8.32
CA LEU A 54 3.94 -11.22 7.56
C LEU A 54 4.84 -11.68 6.42
N ILE A 55 4.55 -11.19 5.22
CA ILE A 55 5.33 -11.42 4.00
C ILE A 55 5.90 -10.09 3.48
N PRO A 56 6.85 -9.44 4.20
CA PRO A 56 7.49 -8.21 3.75
C PRO A 56 8.41 -8.51 2.56
N THR A 57 8.29 -7.79 1.46
CA THR A 57 9.20 -7.94 0.31
C THR A 57 10.22 -6.80 0.26
N THR A 58 11.42 -7.11 -0.24
CA THR A 58 12.50 -6.14 -0.43
C THR A 58 13.24 -6.43 -1.74
N ARG A 59 14.02 -5.47 -2.26
CA ARG A 59 14.76 -5.67 -3.52
C ARG A 59 15.95 -6.65 -3.43
N SER A 60 16.41 -7.04 -2.24
CA SER A 60 17.58 -7.91 -2.11
C SER A 60 17.50 -8.85 -0.90
N PRO A 61 18.15 -10.04 -0.97
CA PRO A 61 18.20 -10.96 0.16
C PRO A 61 18.77 -10.34 1.44
N SER A 62 19.78 -9.48 1.31
CA SER A 62 20.38 -8.75 2.44
C SER A 62 19.40 -7.81 3.15
N LYS A 63 18.59 -7.07 2.39
CA LYS A 63 17.55 -6.20 2.94
C LYS A 63 16.42 -7.02 3.57
N SER A 64 16.06 -8.15 2.95
CA SER A 64 15.10 -9.10 3.51
C SER A 64 15.56 -9.65 4.87
N LEU A 65 16.84 -10.02 5.01
CA LEU A 65 17.40 -10.46 6.31
C LEU A 65 17.27 -9.38 7.39
N LEU A 66 17.55 -8.12 7.06
CA LEU A 66 17.42 -7.01 8.00
C LEU A 66 15.96 -6.78 8.40
N ALA A 67 15.03 -6.83 7.43
CA ALA A 67 13.60 -6.70 7.71
C ALA A 67 13.08 -7.82 8.62
N ILE A 68 13.48 -9.08 8.36
CA ILE A 68 13.13 -10.23 9.21
C ILE A 68 13.62 -10.01 10.64
N LYS A 69 14.90 -9.65 10.81
CA LYS A 69 15.49 -9.40 12.13
C LYS A 69 14.76 -8.27 12.87
N ALA A 70 14.48 -7.17 12.18
CA ALA A 70 13.79 -6.02 12.77
C ALA A 70 12.37 -6.37 13.21
N LEU A 71 11.59 -7.07 12.38
CA LEU A 71 10.21 -7.44 12.71
C LEU A 71 10.13 -8.52 13.79
N ARG A 72 11.02 -9.53 13.79
CA ARG A 72 11.08 -10.53 14.86
C ARG A 72 11.49 -9.90 16.19
N ALA A 73 12.49 -9.01 16.19
CA ALA A 73 12.88 -8.28 17.40
C ALA A 73 11.74 -7.38 17.92
N HIS A 74 10.99 -6.74 17.01
CA HIS A 74 9.81 -5.97 17.37
C HIS A 74 8.71 -6.86 17.98
N ALA A 75 8.46 -8.05 17.41
CA ALA A 75 7.50 -9.01 17.96
C ALA A 75 7.85 -9.46 19.38
N GLU A 76 9.12 -9.74 19.65
CA GLU A 76 9.57 -10.06 21.01
C GLU A 76 9.38 -8.89 21.96
N LEU A 77 9.73 -7.67 21.53
CA LEU A 77 9.53 -6.46 22.33
C LEU A 77 8.04 -6.27 22.65
N ALA A 78 7.18 -6.29 21.64
CA ALA A 78 5.73 -6.15 21.77
C ALA A 78 5.13 -7.20 22.70
N ALA A 79 5.52 -8.46 22.55
CA ALA A 79 5.10 -9.55 23.44
C ALA A 79 5.54 -9.32 24.90
N ARG A 80 6.71 -8.72 25.12
CA ARG A 80 7.19 -8.42 26.47
C ARG A 80 6.51 -7.19 27.07
N THR A 81 6.23 -6.15 26.29
CA THR A 81 5.86 -4.82 26.82
C THR A 81 4.38 -4.48 26.68
N SER A 82 3.61 -5.19 25.84
CA SER A 82 2.20 -4.85 25.61
C SER A 82 1.34 -5.09 26.86
N SER A 83 0.84 -4.00 27.44
CA SER A 83 -0.09 -4.03 28.57
C SER A 83 -1.46 -4.58 28.16
N ALA A 84 -1.94 -4.25 26.95
CA ALA A 84 -3.20 -4.76 26.42
C ALA A 84 -3.18 -6.28 26.26
N LEU A 85 -2.10 -6.83 25.72
CA LEU A 85 -1.93 -8.29 25.59
C LEU A 85 -1.90 -8.97 26.96
N ARG A 86 -1.10 -8.44 27.91
CA ARG A 86 -1.03 -8.98 29.28
C ARG A 86 -2.40 -8.98 29.97
N SER A 87 -3.12 -7.86 29.89
CA SER A 87 -4.45 -7.73 30.47
C SER A 87 -5.46 -8.72 29.90
N ARG A 88 -5.33 -9.09 28.62
CA ARG A 88 -6.22 -10.08 27.97
C ARG A 88 -5.84 -11.52 28.27
N ALA A 89 -4.55 -11.80 28.43
CA ALA A 89 -4.05 -13.14 28.73
C ALA A 89 -4.27 -13.55 30.20
N GLY A 90 -4.39 -12.56 31.10
CA GLY A 90 -4.41 -12.78 32.54
C GLY A 90 -3.00 -12.88 33.13
N ASP A 91 -2.88 -12.61 34.43
CA ASP A 91 -1.59 -12.59 35.13
C ASP A 91 -1.02 -13.99 35.39
N ASP A 92 -1.89 -15.00 35.51
CA ASP A 92 -1.49 -16.39 35.72
C ASP A 92 -1.19 -17.09 34.40
N GLY A 93 0.08 -17.43 34.19
CA GLY A 93 0.50 -18.30 33.07
C GLY A 93 0.84 -17.58 31.76
N TYR A 94 0.80 -16.25 31.69
CA TYR A 94 1.26 -15.52 30.50
C TYR A 94 2.75 -15.72 30.25
N ARG A 95 3.09 -16.24 29.07
CA ARG A 95 4.47 -16.39 28.58
C ARG A 95 4.63 -15.60 27.29
N TRP A 96 5.45 -14.54 27.34
CA TRP A 96 5.69 -13.69 26.17
C TRP A 96 6.24 -14.49 24.97
N GLN A 97 6.96 -15.59 25.22
CA GLN A 97 7.47 -16.48 24.16
C GLN A 97 6.33 -17.09 23.34
N ASP A 98 5.22 -17.45 23.97
CA ASP A 98 4.09 -18.05 23.28
C ASP A 98 3.37 -17.00 22.42
N ALA A 99 3.33 -15.74 22.85
CA ALA A 99 2.85 -14.64 22.02
C ALA A 99 3.79 -14.35 20.82
N ALA A 100 5.10 -14.31 21.04
CA ALA A 100 6.08 -14.06 19.98
C ALA A 100 6.11 -15.19 18.92
N ARG A 101 5.89 -16.45 19.34
CA ARG A 101 5.85 -17.63 18.44
C ARG A 101 4.73 -17.58 17.40
N ARG A 102 3.68 -16.78 17.64
CA ARG A 102 2.55 -16.60 16.72
C ARG A 102 2.84 -15.59 15.60
N ILE A 103 4.00 -14.92 15.63
CA ILE A 103 4.39 -13.94 14.63
C ILE A 103 5.44 -14.57 13.70
N HIS A 104 5.04 -14.81 12.45
CA HIS A 104 5.88 -15.40 11.42
C HIS A 104 6.26 -14.33 10.40
N VAL A 105 7.54 -14.33 9.99
CA VAL A 105 8.07 -13.36 9.03
C VAL A 105 8.79 -14.10 7.91
N LEU A 106 8.25 -14.00 6.70
CA LEU A 106 8.77 -14.55 5.45
C LEU A 106 9.14 -13.41 4.51
N SER A 107 10.42 -13.22 4.18
CA SER A 107 10.81 -12.07 3.35
C SER A 107 11.45 -12.44 2.02
N PRO A 108 10.65 -12.84 1.01
CA PRO A 108 11.16 -13.07 -0.33
C PRO A 108 11.55 -11.75 -1.02
N SER A 109 12.56 -11.79 -1.88
CA SER A 109 12.95 -10.63 -2.68
C SER A 109 12.01 -10.40 -3.86
N LEU A 110 11.73 -9.14 -4.13
CA LEU A 110 10.87 -8.67 -5.22
C LEU A 110 11.40 -7.31 -5.72
N ASP A 111 11.68 -7.22 -7.01
CA ASP A 111 11.82 -5.95 -7.70
C ASP A 111 10.64 -5.74 -8.64
N LEU A 112 9.95 -4.61 -8.48
CA LEU A 112 8.73 -4.28 -9.23
C LEU A 112 9.04 -3.74 -10.63
N CYS A 113 10.29 -3.36 -10.88
CA CYS A 113 10.76 -2.95 -12.19
C CYS A 113 11.16 -4.15 -13.07
N ASP A 114 11.41 -5.32 -12.49
CA ASP A 114 11.60 -6.58 -13.21
C ASP A 114 10.27 -7.34 -13.32
N LEU A 115 9.50 -7.08 -14.37
CA LEU A 115 8.22 -7.71 -14.63
C LEU A 115 8.35 -9.23 -14.78
N ARG A 116 9.45 -9.76 -15.35
CA ARG A 116 9.70 -11.22 -15.40
C ARG A 116 9.83 -11.77 -13.99
N GLY A 117 10.59 -11.07 -13.14
CA GLY A 117 10.71 -11.33 -11.71
C GLY A 117 9.38 -11.22 -10.96
N VAL A 118 8.51 -10.26 -11.29
CA VAL A 118 7.16 -10.14 -10.72
C VAL A 118 6.31 -11.36 -11.05
N TYR A 119 6.28 -11.81 -12.32
CA TYR A 119 5.57 -13.03 -12.72
C TYR A 119 6.13 -14.27 -12.01
N ALA A 120 7.45 -14.44 -11.97
CA ALA A 120 8.10 -15.56 -11.29
C ALA A 120 7.86 -15.55 -9.78
N PHE A 121 7.85 -14.36 -9.16
CA PHE A 121 7.54 -14.17 -7.75
C PHE A 121 6.10 -14.61 -7.44
N ALA A 122 5.13 -14.16 -8.24
CA ALA A 122 3.73 -14.50 -8.06
C ALA A 122 3.48 -15.99 -8.30
N ASP A 123 4.05 -16.57 -9.35
CA ASP A 123 4.00 -18.01 -9.66
C ASP A 123 4.50 -18.85 -8.47
N ARG A 124 5.66 -18.49 -7.91
CA ARG A 124 6.22 -19.17 -6.73
C ARG A 124 5.34 -19.03 -5.50
N LEU A 125 4.66 -17.90 -5.33
CA LEU A 125 3.76 -17.68 -4.19
C LEU A 125 2.48 -18.52 -4.32
N VAL A 126 1.92 -18.59 -5.53
CA VAL A 126 0.65 -19.27 -5.83
C VAL A 126 0.83 -20.80 -5.90
N ARG A 127 1.85 -21.27 -6.61
CA ARG A 127 2.02 -22.71 -6.94
C ARG A 127 3.18 -23.37 -6.20
N GLY A 128 4.18 -22.57 -5.83
CA GLY A 128 5.43 -23.05 -5.26
C GLY A 128 5.47 -23.04 -3.73
N THR A 129 6.69 -22.90 -3.23
CA THR A 129 7.01 -22.76 -1.81
C THR A 129 7.93 -21.57 -1.61
N LEU A 130 7.87 -20.96 -0.42
CA LEU A 130 8.77 -19.90 -0.01
C LEU A 130 9.78 -20.38 1.04
N SER A 131 10.95 -19.75 1.01
CA SER A 131 11.97 -19.88 2.04
C SER A 131 12.50 -18.50 2.39
N ASN A 132 12.84 -18.30 3.66
CA ASN A 132 13.66 -17.15 4.03
C ASN A 132 15.08 -17.27 3.44
N PRO A 133 15.75 -16.13 3.17
CA PRO A 133 17.13 -16.12 2.71
C PRO A 133 18.08 -16.77 3.72
N GLU A 134 19.20 -17.30 3.23
CA GLU A 134 20.26 -17.87 4.08
C GLU A 134 20.87 -16.80 5.02
N GLY A 135 21.37 -17.23 6.18
CA GLY A 135 22.02 -16.34 7.16
C GLY A 135 21.20 -16.04 8.43
N LEU A 136 20.08 -16.74 8.64
CA LEU A 136 19.30 -16.74 9.88
C LEU A 136 19.57 -18.02 10.67
N GLU A 137 20.09 -17.87 11.88
CA GLU A 137 20.30 -18.99 12.80
C GLU A 137 18.95 -19.57 13.25
N GLY A 138 18.82 -20.91 13.20
CA GLY A 138 17.58 -21.59 13.59
C GLY A 138 16.37 -21.33 12.68
N GLU A 139 16.59 -20.87 11.44
CA GLU A 139 15.49 -20.54 10.52
C GLU A 139 14.62 -21.75 10.17
N TYR A 140 13.34 -21.64 10.51
CA TYR A 140 12.35 -22.71 10.38
C TYR A 140 11.40 -22.54 9.18
N LEU A 141 11.33 -21.36 8.55
CA LEU A 141 10.46 -21.12 7.40
C LEU A 141 11.21 -21.40 6.08
N ARG A 142 11.28 -22.68 5.72
CA ARG A 142 11.98 -23.19 4.53
C ARG A 142 11.11 -24.15 3.74
N GLY A 143 10.71 -23.79 2.53
CA GLY A 143 9.88 -24.65 1.69
C GLY A 143 8.41 -24.69 2.16
N VAL A 144 7.91 -23.61 2.74
CA VAL A 144 6.54 -23.48 3.24
C VAL A 144 5.59 -22.97 2.15
N ARG A 145 4.32 -23.41 2.17
CA ARG A 145 3.28 -22.94 1.23
C ARG A 145 2.47 -21.80 1.83
N ILE A 146 2.03 -20.88 0.97
CA ILE A 146 1.10 -19.82 1.32
C ILE A 146 -0.29 -20.20 0.80
N PRO A 147 -1.25 -20.55 1.68
CA PRO A 147 -2.55 -21.05 1.24
C PRO A 147 -3.44 -19.93 0.68
N ARG A 148 -3.25 -18.70 1.17
CA ARG A 148 -4.00 -17.51 0.78
C ARG A 148 -3.26 -16.23 1.20
N LEU A 149 -3.74 -15.10 0.71
CA LEU A 149 -3.38 -13.77 1.19
C LEU A 149 -4.66 -13.07 1.62
N ASP A 150 -4.71 -12.59 2.87
CA ASP A 150 -5.85 -11.83 3.39
C ASP A 150 -5.72 -10.35 3.04
N THR A 151 -4.49 -9.83 3.02
CA THR A 151 -4.21 -8.47 2.59
C THR A 151 -2.89 -8.39 1.85
N VAL A 152 -2.89 -7.66 0.75
CA VAL A 152 -1.67 -7.23 0.06
C VAL A 152 -1.59 -5.71 0.13
N VAL A 153 -0.48 -5.20 0.67
CA VAL A 153 -0.18 -3.78 0.81
C VAL A 153 0.84 -3.37 -0.23
N PHE A 154 0.40 -2.59 -1.21
CA PHE A 154 1.26 -1.99 -2.23
C PHE A 154 1.83 -0.67 -1.74
N ASN A 155 2.89 -0.79 -0.95
CA ASN A 155 3.59 0.32 -0.28
C ASN A 155 4.85 0.75 -1.02
N ALA A 156 5.56 -0.17 -1.71
CA ALA A 156 6.81 0.15 -2.38
C ALA A 156 6.64 1.35 -3.31
N ALA A 157 7.56 2.29 -3.21
CA ALA A 157 7.57 3.45 -4.08
C ALA A 157 8.97 4.05 -4.08
N TYR A 158 9.30 4.70 -5.16
CA TYR A 158 10.44 5.60 -5.22
C TYR A 158 10.08 6.74 -6.17
N GLY A 159 10.82 7.84 -6.10
CA GLY A 159 10.66 8.96 -7.02
C GLY A 159 11.99 9.65 -7.27
N GLY A 160 12.03 10.48 -8.31
CA GLY A 160 13.21 11.25 -8.70
C GLY A 160 13.03 12.73 -8.42
N TRP A 161 13.97 13.34 -7.68
CA TRP A 161 14.03 14.77 -7.44
C TRP A 161 15.47 15.26 -7.46
N SER A 162 15.71 16.45 -8.01
CA SER A 162 17.04 17.08 -8.01
C SER A 162 17.31 18.00 -6.83
N GLY A 163 16.29 18.29 -6.02
CA GLY A 163 16.38 19.18 -4.86
C GLY A 163 15.09 19.95 -4.60
N CYS A 164 15.21 21.04 -3.85
CA CYS A 164 14.13 22.00 -3.60
C CYS A 164 14.47 23.37 -4.20
N ASN A 165 13.48 24.04 -4.77
CA ASN A 165 13.55 25.47 -5.06
C ASN A 165 13.37 26.28 -3.77
N TYR A 166 14.47 26.60 -3.09
CA TYR A 166 14.44 27.29 -1.79
C TYR A 166 13.78 28.66 -1.81
N PRO A 167 14.00 29.55 -2.80
CA PRO A 167 13.26 30.80 -2.91
C PRO A 167 11.74 30.57 -2.97
N LYS A 168 11.30 29.58 -3.76
CA LYS A 168 9.89 29.18 -3.83
C LYS A 168 9.40 28.58 -2.51
N ALA A 169 10.23 27.83 -1.80
CA ALA A 169 9.89 27.28 -0.48
C ALA A 169 9.67 28.39 0.56
N VAL A 170 10.57 29.38 0.63
CA VAL A 170 10.42 30.55 1.49
C VAL A 170 9.15 31.31 1.12
N TRP A 171 8.92 31.55 -0.17
CA TRP A 171 7.70 32.20 -0.64
C TRP A 171 6.45 31.42 -0.27
N ALA A 172 6.44 30.09 -0.43
CA ALA A 172 5.31 29.24 -0.07
C ALA A 172 5.02 29.31 1.44
N ILE A 173 6.05 29.26 2.28
CA ILE A 173 5.90 29.40 3.74
C ILE A 173 5.32 30.77 4.11
N LEU A 174 5.80 31.85 3.49
CA LEU A 174 5.34 33.21 3.79
C LEU A 174 3.92 33.49 3.27
N SER A 175 3.56 32.95 2.11
CA SER A 175 2.28 33.23 1.44
C SER A 175 1.14 32.29 1.86
N GLN A 176 1.44 31.03 2.14
CA GLN A 176 0.45 29.99 2.45
C GLN A 176 0.50 29.53 3.93
N GLY A 177 1.55 29.91 4.65
CA GLY A 177 1.84 29.43 5.99
C GLY A 177 2.63 28.13 6.01
N LEU A 178 3.41 27.93 7.08
CA LEU A 178 4.30 26.78 7.24
C LEU A 178 3.57 25.45 7.05
N VAL A 179 2.43 25.25 7.72
CA VAL A 179 1.68 23.98 7.69
C VAL A 179 1.31 23.60 6.26
N GLN A 180 0.77 24.52 5.46
CA GLN A 180 0.38 24.24 4.08
C GLN A 180 1.61 23.94 3.22
N ALA A 181 2.67 24.75 3.35
CA ALA A 181 3.89 24.58 2.56
C ALA A 181 4.59 23.24 2.80
N VAL A 182 4.57 22.70 4.03
CA VAL A 182 5.19 21.40 4.33
C VAL A 182 4.24 20.20 4.21
N THR A 183 2.93 20.45 4.09
CA THR A 183 1.94 19.39 3.80
C THR A 183 1.78 19.18 2.29
N TYR A 184 1.73 20.26 1.51
CA TYR A 184 1.48 20.27 0.07
C TYR A 184 2.60 21.05 -0.66
N PRO A 185 3.85 20.56 -0.63
CA PRO A 185 5.00 21.31 -1.12
C PRO A 185 4.99 21.40 -2.66
N ASN A 186 4.94 22.62 -3.18
CA ASN A 186 5.01 22.88 -4.63
C ASN A 186 6.42 23.29 -5.12
N PHE A 187 7.43 23.13 -4.28
CA PHE A 187 8.80 23.59 -4.50
C PHE A 187 9.82 22.46 -4.63
N LYS A 188 9.37 21.20 -4.66
CA LYS A 188 10.23 20.07 -5.00
C LYS A 188 10.52 20.11 -6.50
N ASN A 189 11.79 19.94 -6.86
CA ASN A 189 12.20 19.85 -8.26
C ASN A 189 12.10 18.38 -8.70
N SER A 190 10.88 17.93 -9.00
CA SER A 190 10.63 16.58 -9.49
C SER A 190 11.28 16.36 -10.86
N LEU A 191 11.82 15.17 -11.08
CA LEU A 191 12.40 14.76 -12.35
C LEU A 191 11.38 13.98 -13.19
N ALA A 192 11.65 13.86 -14.49
CA ALA A 192 10.94 12.92 -15.36
C ALA A 192 11.33 11.48 -15.00
N THR A 193 10.51 10.50 -15.40
CA THR A 193 10.86 9.09 -15.19
C THR A 193 12.05 8.68 -16.05
N SER A 194 12.93 7.83 -15.51
CA SER A 194 13.87 7.07 -16.33
C SER A 194 13.11 6.02 -17.16
N ILE A 195 13.74 5.56 -18.24
CA ILE A 195 13.22 4.49 -19.11
C ILE A 195 13.88 3.18 -18.71
N LEU A 196 13.10 2.17 -18.33
CA LEU A 196 13.61 0.85 -17.93
C LEU A 196 14.25 0.09 -19.10
N ASN A 197 13.81 0.33 -20.33
CA ASN A 197 14.34 -0.30 -21.53
C ASN A 197 15.80 0.07 -21.83
N GLU A 198 16.28 1.20 -21.29
CA GLU A 198 17.67 1.64 -21.43
C GLU A 198 18.60 1.00 -20.39
N GLN A 199 18.05 0.26 -19.43
CA GLN A 199 18.80 -0.39 -18.36
C GLN A 199 19.01 -1.85 -18.71
N GLU A 200 20.25 -2.21 -19.10
CA GLU A 200 20.62 -3.55 -19.57
C GLU A 200 20.23 -4.67 -18.60
N GLU A 201 20.23 -4.39 -17.29
CA GLU A 201 19.89 -5.38 -16.25
C GLU A 201 18.47 -5.95 -16.36
N TYR A 202 17.52 -5.20 -16.93
CA TYR A 202 16.15 -5.68 -17.12
C TYR A 202 15.93 -6.38 -18.47
N GLY A 203 16.82 -6.18 -19.45
CA GLY A 203 16.73 -6.83 -20.76
C GLY A 203 15.37 -6.65 -21.45
N TYR A 204 14.82 -5.44 -21.42
CA TYR A 204 13.57 -5.11 -22.12
C TYR A 204 13.82 -4.72 -23.58
N PRO A 205 12.85 -4.94 -24.49
CA PRO A 205 13.01 -4.57 -25.90
C PRO A 205 13.11 -3.05 -26.07
N GLU A 206 13.52 -2.56 -27.24
CA GLU A 206 13.60 -1.11 -27.50
C GLU A 206 12.23 -0.41 -27.35
N LYS A 207 11.14 -1.07 -27.76
CA LYS A 207 9.76 -0.58 -27.63
C LYS A 207 8.78 -1.74 -27.34
N PRO A 208 7.64 -1.45 -26.70
CA PRO A 208 7.23 -0.18 -26.09
C PRO A 208 8.08 0.20 -24.88
N LEU A 209 8.14 1.50 -24.57
CA LEU A 209 8.87 2.01 -23.42
C LEU A 209 8.12 1.78 -22.11
N LEU A 210 8.86 1.60 -21.02
CA LEU A 210 8.35 1.46 -19.67
C LEU A 210 9.02 2.47 -18.73
N GLY A 211 8.21 3.34 -18.13
CA GLY A 211 8.68 4.31 -17.15
C GLY A 211 9.03 3.63 -15.82
N GLU A 212 10.23 3.87 -15.32
CA GLU A 212 10.74 3.30 -14.06
C GLU A 212 9.86 3.68 -12.84
N VAL A 213 9.48 4.96 -12.68
CA VAL A 213 8.70 5.44 -11.52
C VAL A 213 7.27 4.89 -11.59
N PHE A 214 6.68 4.94 -12.78
CA PHE A 214 5.38 4.36 -13.07
C PHE A 214 5.35 2.86 -12.76
N CYS A 215 6.38 2.12 -13.18
CA CYS A 215 6.49 0.68 -12.94
C CYS A 215 6.62 0.36 -11.45
N ALA A 216 7.55 1.01 -10.75
CA ALA A 216 7.76 0.72 -9.34
C ALA A 216 6.60 1.14 -8.43
N CYS A 217 5.89 2.22 -8.78
CA CYS A 217 4.81 2.74 -7.94
C CYS A 217 3.45 2.13 -8.27
N VAL A 218 3.16 1.83 -9.54
CA VAL A 218 1.82 1.42 -9.99
C VAL A 218 1.85 0.14 -10.82
N PHE A 219 2.55 0.12 -11.96
CA PHE A 219 2.33 -0.94 -12.95
C PHE A 219 2.88 -2.31 -12.52
N GLY A 220 4.05 -2.38 -11.88
CA GLY A 220 4.56 -3.63 -11.31
C GLY A 220 3.63 -4.19 -10.22
N HIS A 221 3.04 -3.32 -9.40
CA HIS A 221 2.00 -3.72 -8.44
C HIS A 221 0.72 -4.18 -9.11
N TYR A 222 0.31 -3.51 -10.20
CA TYR A 222 -0.88 -3.84 -10.96
C TYR A 222 -0.76 -5.25 -11.55
N VAL A 223 0.37 -5.54 -12.22
CA VAL A 223 0.70 -6.89 -12.70
C VAL A 223 0.71 -7.90 -11.54
N LEU A 224 1.36 -7.57 -10.43
CA LEU A 224 1.43 -8.43 -9.25
C LEU A 224 0.03 -8.75 -8.70
N ALA A 225 -0.86 -7.76 -8.52
CA ALA A 225 -2.19 -7.97 -7.98
C ALA A 225 -3.00 -8.96 -8.82
N HIS A 226 -2.99 -8.79 -10.14
CA HIS A 226 -3.67 -9.72 -11.05
C HIS A 226 -3.12 -11.14 -10.92
N GLN A 227 -1.79 -11.30 -10.86
CA GLN A 227 -1.18 -12.63 -10.69
C GLN A 227 -1.41 -13.25 -9.29
N LEU A 228 -1.75 -12.44 -8.29
CA LEU A 228 -2.05 -12.90 -6.93
C LEU A 228 -3.53 -13.20 -6.69
N LEU A 229 -4.41 -13.03 -7.69
CA LEU A 229 -5.84 -13.34 -7.56
C LEU A 229 -6.13 -14.76 -7.03
N PRO A 230 -5.39 -15.83 -7.41
CA PRO A 230 -5.62 -17.16 -6.84
C PRO A 230 -5.47 -17.23 -5.31
N LEU A 231 -4.66 -16.36 -4.71
CA LEU A 231 -4.47 -16.29 -3.26
C LEU A 231 -5.40 -15.26 -2.58
N LEU A 232 -5.88 -14.27 -3.34
CA LEU A 232 -6.67 -13.14 -2.83
C LEU A 232 -8.18 -13.36 -2.93
N SER A 233 -8.64 -14.06 -3.97
CA SER A 233 -10.06 -14.36 -4.12
C SER A 233 -10.51 -15.39 -3.09
N ARG A 234 -11.81 -15.38 -2.80
CA ARG A 234 -12.44 -16.29 -1.84
C ARG A 234 -13.50 -17.14 -2.51
N ARG A 235 -13.74 -18.31 -1.95
CA ARG A 235 -14.87 -19.18 -2.30
C ARG A 235 -16.04 -18.84 -1.38
N ALA A 236 -17.26 -19.10 -1.81
CA ALA A 236 -18.44 -18.86 -0.94
C ALA A 236 -18.44 -19.73 0.33
N THR A 237 -17.71 -20.85 0.29
CA THR A 237 -17.47 -21.73 1.45
C THR A 237 -16.47 -21.16 2.45
N ASP A 238 -15.69 -20.13 2.07
CA ASP A 238 -14.76 -19.49 2.99
C ASP A 238 -15.53 -18.66 4.03
N PRO A 239 -14.99 -18.48 5.26
CA PRO A 239 -15.65 -17.69 6.28
C PRO A 239 -16.03 -16.28 5.78
N PRO A 240 -17.23 -15.75 6.08
CA PRO A 240 -17.66 -14.42 5.59
C PRO A 240 -16.74 -13.27 5.99
N SER A 241 -15.94 -13.44 7.05
CA SER A 241 -14.95 -12.48 7.54
C SER A 241 -13.67 -12.38 6.69
N SER A 242 -13.54 -13.19 5.62
CA SER A 242 -12.25 -13.48 4.98
C SER A 242 -11.96 -12.75 3.66
N ARG A 243 -12.77 -11.76 3.24
CA ARG A 243 -12.59 -11.14 1.91
C ARG A 243 -11.17 -10.59 1.72
N GLY A 244 -10.49 -11.04 0.67
CA GLY A 244 -9.14 -10.57 0.33
C GLY A 244 -9.11 -9.09 0.01
N ARG A 245 -7.98 -8.45 0.30
CA ARG A 245 -7.81 -6.99 0.21
C ARG A 245 -6.57 -6.61 -0.57
N ILE A 246 -6.73 -5.68 -1.51
CA ILE A 246 -5.63 -4.98 -2.18
C ILE A 246 -5.63 -3.56 -1.64
N VAL A 247 -4.59 -3.19 -0.88
CA VAL A 247 -4.46 -1.87 -0.27
C VAL A 247 -3.36 -1.10 -0.99
N TRP A 248 -3.77 -0.08 -1.74
CA TRP A 248 -2.86 0.81 -2.44
C TRP A 248 -2.36 1.93 -1.51
N SER A 249 -1.05 2.15 -1.49
CA SER A 249 -0.44 3.29 -0.78
C SER A 249 -0.19 4.45 -1.73
N SER A 250 -1.02 5.48 -1.60
CA SER A 250 -0.94 6.75 -2.30
C SER A 250 -0.18 7.81 -1.50
N SER A 251 -0.25 9.08 -1.91
CA SER A 251 0.36 10.24 -1.27
C SER A 251 -0.69 11.34 -1.06
N ILE A 252 -0.47 12.21 -0.08
CA ILE A 252 -1.22 13.47 0.06
C ILE A 252 -0.99 14.43 -1.12
N GLU A 253 0.11 14.22 -1.85
CA GLU A 253 0.53 15.01 -3.02
C GLU A 253 -0.03 14.49 -4.35
N ALA A 254 -0.95 13.51 -4.31
CA ALA A 254 -1.65 12.95 -5.47
C ALA A 254 -2.76 13.90 -5.97
N VAL A 255 -2.37 15.09 -6.38
CA VAL A 255 -3.28 16.17 -6.80
C VAL A 255 -3.61 16.07 -8.30
N ALA A 256 -4.61 16.81 -8.79
CA ALA A 256 -5.07 16.64 -10.17
C ALA A 256 -4.06 17.17 -11.21
N ASP A 257 -3.34 18.25 -10.90
CA ASP A 257 -2.45 18.96 -11.84
C ASP A 257 -1.16 18.20 -12.21
N VAL A 258 -0.80 17.16 -11.47
CA VAL A 258 0.40 16.33 -11.72
C VAL A 258 0.15 15.18 -12.69
N TYR A 259 -1.10 14.82 -12.97
CA TYR A 259 -1.44 13.69 -13.83
C TYR A 259 -1.85 14.15 -15.23
N ASN A 260 -1.37 13.41 -16.23
CA ASN A 260 -1.72 13.63 -17.63
C ASN A 260 -2.17 12.31 -18.25
N PRO A 261 -3.45 12.14 -18.60
CA PRO A 261 -3.96 10.92 -19.22
C PRO A 261 -3.29 10.53 -20.55
N ASP A 262 -2.73 11.52 -21.28
CA ASP A 262 -2.00 11.28 -22.54
C ASP A 262 -0.54 10.84 -22.31
N ASP A 263 -0.03 10.96 -21.09
CA ASP A 263 1.33 10.57 -20.68
C ASP A 263 1.28 9.90 -19.30
N MET A 264 0.50 8.81 -19.21
CA MET A 264 0.25 8.08 -17.95
C MET A 264 1.54 7.62 -17.26
N GLN A 265 2.57 7.30 -18.03
CA GLN A 265 3.87 6.86 -17.50
C GLN A 265 4.80 8.03 -17.12
N CYS A 266 4.41 9.27 -17.44
CA CYS A 266 5.14 10.50 -17.14
C CYS A 266 6.54 10.59 -17.77
N PHE A 267 6.62 10.35 -19.09
CA PHE A 267 7.85 10.48 -19.87
C PHE A 267 8.22 11.92 -20.19
N LEU A 268 7.23 12.80 -20.36
CA LEU A 268 7.42 14.13 -20.94
C LEU A 268 7.49 15.24 -19.90
N LYS A 269 6.94 15.00 -18.71
CA LYS A 269 6.80 16.02 -17.66
C LYS A 269 7.55 15.64 -16.38
N PRO A 270 7.99 16.63 -15.60
CA PRO A 270 8.37 16.40 -14.21
C PRO A 270 7.14 15.97 -13.40
N ALA A 271 7.38 15.43 -12.19
CA ALA A 271 6.36 14.94 -11.25
C ALA A 271 5.87 13.49 -11.48
N ALA A 272 6.75 12.62 -11.99
CA ALA A 272 6.45 11.21 -12.21
C ALA A 272 5.93 10.49 -10.95
N TYR A 273 6.48 10.80 -9.77
CA TYR A 273 6.02 10.22 -8.52
C TYR A 273 4.59 10.67 -8.19
N GLU A 274 4.35 11.98 -8.18
CA GLU A 274 3.05 12.54 -7.84
C GLU A 274 1.96 12.10 -8.85
N SER A 275 2.30 12.07 -10.15
CA SER A 275 1.46 11.54 -11.23
C SER A 275 1.08 10.07 -11.00
N ALA A 276 2.06 9.22 -10.68
CA ALA A 276 1.83 7.80 -10.38
C ALA A 276 0.93 7.60 -9.14
N LYS A 277 1.06 8.46 -8.12
CA LYS A 277 0.18 8.42 -6.93
C LYS A 277 -1.22 8.95 -7.25
N ARG A 278 -1.37 9.93 -8.15
CA ARG A 278 -2.68 10.35 -8.65
C ARG A 278 -3.37 9.26 -9.48
N LEU A 279 -2.63 8.56 -10.35
CA LEU A 279 -3.15 7.39 -11.06
C LEU A 279 -3.62 6.30 -10.07
N THR A 280 -2.86 6.10 -8.98
CA THR A 280 -3.24 5.17 -7.89
C THR A 280 -4.59 5.55 -7.27
N ASP A 281 -4.81 6.84 -6.99
CA ASP A 281 -6.10 7.33 -6.47
C ASP A 281 -7.24 7.04 -7.45
N ILE A 282 -7.03 7.35 -8.73
CA ILE A 282 -8.02 7.16 -9.79
C ILE A 282 -8.40 5.68 -9.90
N ILE A 283 -7.44 4.77 -10.05
CA ILE A 283 -7.77 3.35 -10.23
C ILE A 283 -8.44 2.75 -9.00
N ALA A 284 -7.99 3.11 -7.79
CA ALA A 284 -8.49 2.52 -6.55
C ALA A 284 -9.90 3.01 -6.19
N LEU A 285 -10.25 4.26 -6.48
CA LEU A 285 -11.56 4.82 -6.12
C LEU A 285 -12.64 4.54 -7.18
N THR A 286 -12.23 4.29 -8.44
CA THR A 286 -13.17 4.09 -9.55
C THR A 286 -13.44 2.63 -9.89
N TYR A 287 -12.67 1.67 -9.35
CA TYR A 287 -12.72 0.26 -9.76
C TYR A 287 -14.12 -0.38 -9.71
N SER A 288 -14.98 0.06 -8.78
CA SER A 288 -16.31 -0.51 -8.57
C SER A 288 -17.43 0.20 -9.37
N LEU A 289 -17.11 1.32 -10.03
CA LEU A 289 -18.07 2.13 -10.80
C LEU A 289 -18.54 1.38 -12.05
N PRO A 290 -19.84 1.49 -12.44
CA PRO A 290 -20.39 0.78 -13.59
C PRO A 290 -19.65 1.03 -14.91
N SER A 291 -19.19 2.25 -15.16
CA SER A 291 -18.43 2.63 -16.37
C SER A 291 -17.02 2.02 -16.43
N VAL A 292 -16.46 1.62 -15.29
CA VAL A 292 -15.10 1.09 -15.16
C VAL A 292 -15.07 -0.43 -15.12
N ARG A 293 -16.15 -1.05 -14.65
CA ARG A 293 -16.30 -2.52 -14.56
C ARG A 293 -15.90 -3.31 -15.80
N PRO A 294 -16.15 -2.86 -17.05
CA PRO A 294 -15.68 -3.59 -18.23
C PRO A 294 -14.16 -3.89 -18.22
N PHE A 295 -13.37 -3.01 -17.59
CA PHE A 295 -11.91 -3.14 -17.49
C PHE A 295 -11.50 -3.72 -16.14
N SER A 296 -12.07 -3.25 -15.03
CA SER A 296 -11.70 -3.72 -13.69
C SER A 296 -12.17 -5.14 -13.40
N ASP A 297 -13.32 -5.57 -13.93
CA ASP A 297 -13.76 -6.96 -13.80
C ASP A 297 -12.84 -7.90 -14.61
N ALA A 298 -12.33 -7.46 -15.76
CA ALA A 298 -11.34 -8.22 -16.52
C ALA A 298 -10.02 -8.37 -15.74
N PHE A 299 -9.59 -7.31 -15.07
CA PHE A 299 -8.44 -7.33 -14.16
C PHE A 299 -8.66 -8.24 -12.95
N LEU A 300 -9.86 -8.27 -12.37
CA LEU A 300 -10.19 -9.07 -11.17
C LEU A 300 -10.62 -10.52 -11.48
N ARG A 301 -10.65 -10.90 -12.75
CA ARG A 301 -10.97 -12.27 -13.19
C ARG A 301 -9.70 -13.13 -13.22
N MET A 302 -9.78 -14.32 -12.64
CA MET A 302 -8.71 -15.32 -12.79
C MET A 302 -8.64 -15.83 -14.22
N ASP A 303 -7.43 -16.16 -14.69
CA ASP A 303 -7.25 -16.82 -15.98
C ASP A 303 -7.82 -18.26 -15.92
N ASP A 304 -8.48 -18.72 -17.00
CA ASP A 304 -9.15 -20.03 -17.05
C ASP A 304 -8.22 -21.22 -16.70
N ALA A 305 -6.92 -21.10 -16.99
CA ALA A 305 -5.89 -22.09 -16.65
C ALA A 305 -5.64 -22.24 -15.13
N GLN A 306 -6.08 -21.27 -14.32
CA GLN A 306 -5.92 -21.23 -12.86
C GLN A 306 -7.21 -21.62 -12.12
N SER A 307 -8.33 -21.75 -12.84
CA SER A 307 -9.66 -22.04 -12.28
C SER A 307 -9.88 -23.52 -11.94
N GLY A 308 -9.05 -24.46 -12.44
CA GLY A 308 -8.88 -25.81 -11.90
C GLY A 308 -10.10 -26.74 -11.70
N GLY A 309 -11.32 -26.33 -12.06
CA GLY A 309 -12.56 -27.04 -11.72
C GLY A 309 -13.64 -26.94 -12.79
N ASP A 310 -14.50 -27.95 -12.83
CA ASP A 310 -15.65 -28.06 -13.73
C ASP A 310 -16.59 -26.85 -13.62
N ALA A 311 -17.30 -26.55 -14.71
CA ALA A 311 -18.16 -25.37 -14.91
C ALA A 311 -19.36 -25.21 -13.93
N GLU A 312 -19.43 -26.04 -12.89
CA GLU A 312 -20.44 -26.01 -11.81
C GLU A 312 -19.91 -25.42 -10.48
N GLU A 313 -18.62 -25.11 -10.35
CA GLU A 313 -18.09 -24.44 -9.15
C GLU A 313 -18.52 -22.96 -9.08
N GLU A 314 -18.98 -22.54 -7.90
CA GLU A 314 -19.46 -21.20 -7.58
C GLU A 314 -18.39 -20.13 -7.87
N LYS A 315 -18.78 -19.03 -8.55
CA LYS A 315 -17.83 -18.00 -9.00
C LYS A 315 -17.01 -17.45 -7.83
N PRO A 316 -15.67 -17.41 -7.94
CA PRO A 316 -14.84 -16.87 -6.87
C PRO A 316 -15.18 -15.40 -6.60
N ILE A 317 -15.21 -15.04 -5.33
CA ILE A 317 -15.44 -13.68 -4.85
C ILE A 317 -14.11 -12.93 -4.97
N PRO A 318 -14.01 -11.88 -5.82
CA PRO A 318 -12.76 -11.14 -6.01
C PRO A 318 -12.44 -10.28 -4.78
N PRO A 319 -11.15 -9.94 -4.56
CA PRO A 319 -10.75 -9.05 -3.49
C PRO A 319 -11.36 -7.65 -3.62
N LYS A 320 -11.44 -6.91 -2.51
CA LYS A 320 -11.76 -5.48 -2.54
C LYS A 320 -10.49 -4.64 -2.66
N ILE A 321 -10.62 -3.50 -3.33
CA ILE A 321 -9.54 -2.53 -3.50
C ILE A 321 -9.77 -1.37 -2.51
N TYR A 322 -8.73 -1.00 -1.79
CA TYR A 322 -8.74 0.10 -0.84
C TYR A 322 -7.57 1.05 -1.07
N LEU A 323 -7.72 2.29 -0.61
CA LEU A 323 -6.76 3.36 -0.83
C LEU A 323 -6.32 3.99 0.48
N THR A 324 -5.01 4.17 0.64
CA THR A 324 -4.41 4.80 1.82
C THR A 324 -3.40 5.88 1.43
N HIS A 325 -3.01 6.71 2.39
CA HIS A 325 -1.73 7.41 2.34
C HIS A 325 -1.14 7.54 3.75
N PRO A 326 0.20 7.63 3.88
CA PRO A 326 0.87 7.61 5.17
C PRO A 326 0.90 8.96 5.91
N GLY A 327 0.23 9.98 5.36
CA GLY A 327 0.51 11.37 5.71
C GLY A 327 1.91 11.80 5.25
N VAL A 328 2.55 12.65 6.04
CA VAL A 328 3.92 13.15 5.88
C VAL A 328 4.80 12.49 6.94
N VAL A 329 5.76 11.70 6.46
CA VAL A 329 6.76 11.00 7.27
C VAL A 329 8.13 11.51 6.85
N ALA A 330 8.99 11.81 7.84
CA ALA A 330 10.36 12.21 7.54
C ALA A 330 11.09 11.05 6.84
N SER A 331 11.42 11.24 5.57
CA SER A 331 12.08 10.21 4.76
C SER A 331 12.98 10.83 3.72
N THR A 332 13.86 10.01 3.15
CA THR A 332 14.77 10.39 2.06
C THR A 332 14.05 10.68 0.74
N LEU A 333 12.73 10.46 0.66
CA LEU A 333 11.92 10.89 -0.49
C LEU A 333 11.80 12.42 -0.57
N PHE A 334 11.98 13.13 0.54
CA PHE A 334 12.00 14.59 0.51
C PHE A 334 13.42 15.09 0.18
N PRO A 335 13.63 15.84 -0.92
CA PRO A 335 14.96 16.08 -1.49
C PRO A 335 15.70 17.24 -0.81
N VAL A 336 15.95 17.09 0.48
CA VAL A 336 16.68 18.06 1.31
C VAL A 336 18.10 17.54 1.56
N PRO A 337 19.14 18.38 1.38
CA PRO A 337 20.51 18.04 1.73
C PRO A 337 20.62 17.57 3.17
N TRP A 338 21.52 16.60 3.43
CA TRP A 338 21.66 15.97 4.75
C TRP A 338 21.85 16.99 5.89
N PHE A 339 22.56 18.10 5.65
CA PHE A 339 22.82 19.15 6.64
C PHE A 339 21.60 20.04 6.94
N LEU A 340 20.53 19.95 6.15
CA LEU A 340 19.24 20.62 6.37
C LEU A 340 18.15 19.65 6.84
N PHE A 341 18.45 18.35 6.98
CA PHE A 341 17.46 17.36 7.35
C PHE A 341 16.86 17.62 8.74
N TRP A 342 17.67 18.08 9.71
CA TRP A 342 17.20 18.48 11.04
C TRP A 342 16.19 19.63 10.98
N ALA A 343 16.38 20.58 10.05
CA ALA A 343 15.47 21.72 9.88
C ALA A 343 14.14 21.26 9.26
N TYR A 344 14.20 20.32 8.32
CA TYR A 344 13.02 19.66 7.78
C TYR A 344 12.25 18.90 8.87
N GLU A 345 12.91 18.07 9.67
CA GLU A 345 12.29 17.36 10.80
C GLU A 345 11.63 18.33 11.79
N LEU A 346 12.33 19.41 12.14
CA LEU A 346 11.79 20.45 13.01
C LEU A 346 10.53 21.09 12.40
N ALA A 347 10.53 21.40 11.10
CA ALA A 347 9.38 21.96 10.41
C ALA A 347 8.17 21.02 10.46
N LEU A 348 8.37 19.71 10.29
CA LEU A 348 7.28 18.71 10.41
C LEU A 348 6.74 18.65 11.84
N VAL A 349 7.60 18.73 12.85
CA VAL A 349 7.20 18.75 14.26
C VAL A 349 6.38 20.00 14.57
N ILE A 350 6.83 21.18 14.11
CA ILE A 350 6.10 22.44 14.28
C ILE A 350 4.74 22.35 13.57
N ALA A 351 4.68 21.84 12.34
CA ALA A 351 3.42 21.70 11.62
C ALA A 351 2.42 20.80 12.36
N ARG A 352 2.88 19.69 12.94
CA ARG A 352 2.04 18.85 13.83
C ARG A 352 1.58 19.63 15.06
N TRP A 353 2.48 20.36 15.72
CA TRP A 353 2.13 21.18 16.88
C TRP A 353 1.19 22.33 16.55
N VAL A 354 1.11 22.81 15.31
CA VAL A 354 0.12 23.82 14.90
C VAL A 354 -1.23 23.16 14.53
N GLY A 355 -1.33 21.83 14.63
CA GLY A 355 -2.58 21.09 14.48
C GLY A 355 -2.74 20.38 13.13
N SER A 356 -1.67 20.26 12.35
CA SER A 356 -1.74 19.48 11.11
C SER A 356 -2.00 17.99 11.40
N PRO A 357 -3.04 17.39 10.79
CA PRO A 357 -3.33 15.98 10.96
C PRO A 357 -2.32 15.08 10.27
N TRP A 358 -1.68 15.56 9.21
CA TRP A 358 -0.96 14.69 8.29
C TRP A 358 0.48 14.39 8.71
N HIS A 359 1.01 15.07 9.73
CA HIS A 359 2.42 14.94 10.11
C HIS A 359 2.65 13.77 11.08
N CYS A 360 2.76 12.57 10.53
CA CYS A 360 2.90 11.32 11.26
C CYS A 360 4.30 11.05 11.82
N VAL A 361 5.31 11.85 11.50
CA VAL A 361 6.69 11.76 12.03
C VAL A 361 7.48 10.57 11.50
N ASP A 362 7.03 9.35 11.78
CA ASP A 362 7.73 8.10 11.51
C ASP A 362 6.85 7.09 10.77
N GLY A 363 7.50 6.03 10.26
CA GLY A 363 6.82 4.99 9.48
C GLY A 363 5.76 4.23 10.27
N TYR A 364 5.94 4.04 11.59
CA TYR A 364 4.98 3.34 12.44
C TYR A 364 3.66 4.12 12.56
N LYS A 365 3.74 5.42 12.84
CA LYS A 365 2.56 6.29 12.89
C LYS A 365 1.96 6.51 11.50
N GLY A 366 2.81 6.56 10.47
CA GLY A 366 2.39 6.62 9.06
C GLY A 366 1.69 5.35 8.57
N ALA A 367 1.72 4.26 9.32
CA ALA A 367 1.04 3.01 8.97
C ALA A 367 -0.39 2.87 9.52
N ALA A 368 -0.92 3.88 10.24
CA ALA A 368 -2.21 3.79 10.91
C ALA A 368 -3.37 3.34 10.01
N SER A 369 -3.54 4.00 8.85
CA SER A 369 -4.64 3.69 7.92
C SER A 369 -4.49 2.31 7.29
N THR A 370 -3.27 1.95 6.91
CA THR A 370 -2.95 0.63 6.32
C THR A 370 -3.19 -0.51 7.30
N THR A 371 -2.70 -0.39 8.54
CA THR A 371 -2.90 -1.41 9.57
C THR A 371 -4.39 -1.54 9.91
N TRP A 372 -5.12 -0.43 10.02
CA TRP A 372 -6.57 -0.45 10.24
C TRP A 372 -7.31 -1.19 9.11
N LEU A 373 -7.03 -0.89 7.84
CA LEU A 373 -7.64 -1.60 6.72
C LEU A 373 -7.27 -3.08 6.67
N ALA A 374 -6.09 -3.47 7.12
CA ALA A 374 -5.68 -4.87 7.17
C ALA A 374 -6.33 -5.63 8.35
N LEU A 375 -6.58 -4.97 9.47
CA LEU A 375 -7.08 -5.61 10.69
C LEU A 375 -8.58 -5.43 10.95
N GLN A 376 -9.27 -4.50 10.29
CA GLN A 376 -10.69 -4.31 10.54
C GLN A 376 -11.51 -5.47 9.98
N ASP A 377 -12.64 -5.80 10.61
CA ASP A 377 -13.58 -6.77 10.06
C ASP A 377 -14.25 -6.25 8.78
N GLN A 378 -14.65 -7.17 7.90
CA GLN A 378 -15.18 -6.79 6.59
C GLN A 378 -16.52 -6.04 6.69
N ALA A 379 -17.37 -6.38 7.66
CA ALA A 379 -18.68 -5.76 7.82
C ALA A 379 -18.56 -4.27 8.17
N SER A 380 -17.65 -3.92 9.09
CA SER A 380 -17.34 -2.52 9.41
C SER A 380 -16.80 -1.74 8.20
N LEU A 381 -15.94 -2.36 7.39
CA LEU A 381 -15.42 -1.70 6.18
C LEU A 381 -16.51 -1.48 5.13
N ASP A 382 -17.45 -2.42 5.00
CA ASP A 382 -18.56 -2.34 4.07
C ASP A 382 -19.59 -1.29 4.51
N GLU A 383 -19.90 -1.22 5.81
CA GLU A 383 -20.76 -0.19 6.39
C GLU A 383 -20.21 1.22 6.14
N LEU A 384 -18.89 1.38 6.27
CA LEU A 384 -18.20 2.65 6.01
C LEU A 384 -18.01 2.96 4.52
N GLN A 385 -18.37 2.04 3.62
CA GLN A 385 -18.02 2.10 2.19
C GLN A 385 -16.53 2.42 1.99
N ALA A 386 -15.67 1.74 2.76
CA ALA A 386 -14.27 2.11 2.90
C ALA A 386 -13.47 2.04 1.58
N ASP A 387 -13.97 1.33 0.57
CA ASP A 387 -13.40 1.26 -0.78
C ASP A 387 -13.69 2.50 -1.64
N ARG A 388 -14.55 3.42 -1.19
CA ARG A 388 -14.82 4.72 -1.82
C ARG A 388 -14.04 5.87 -1.19
N VAL A 389 -13.16 5.59 -0.23
CA VAL A 389 -12.52 6.60 0.62
C VAL A 389 -11.01 6.45 0.56
N LYS A 390 -10.31 7.58 0.46
CA LYS A 390 -8.87 7.65 0.69
C LYS A 390 -8.57 7.80 2.18
N TRP A 391 -8.00 6.76 2.80
CA TRP A 391 -7.73 6.74 4.23
C TRP A 391 -6.31 7.21 4.56
N GLY A 392 -6.20 8.34 5.24
CA GLY A 392 -4.94 8.90 5.68
C GLY A 392 -4.55 8.45 7.08
N SER A 393 -3.28 8.08 7.25
CA SER A 393 -2.67 8.06 8.56
C SER A 393 -2.57 9.50 9.06
N SER A 394 -3.02 9.71 10.29
CA SER A 394 -3.04 11.03 10.91
C SER A 394 -2.43 10.99 12.29
N CYS A 395 -1.95 12.12 12.79
CA CYS A 395 -1.31 12.22 14.10
C CYS A 395 -1.63 13.56 14.76
N ASN A 396 -2.04 13.52 16.02
CA ASN A 396 -2.34 14.73 16.78
C ASN A 396 -1.08 15.33 17.44
N ARG A 397 -1.26 16.47 18.10
CA ARG A 397 -0.18 17.21 18.80
C ARG A 397 0.53 16.36 19.86
N HIS A 398 -0.14 15.35 20.41
CA HIS A 398 0.32 14.43 21.45
C HIS A 398 0.91 13.13 20.89
N LEU A 399 1.20 13.06 19.59
CA LEU A 399 1.73 11.87 18.92
C LEU A 399 0.78 10.67 18.91
N GLN A 400 -0.50 10.87 19.17
CA GLN A 400 -1.51 9.82 19.03
C GLN A 400 -1.87 9.72 17.56
N SER A 401 -1.58 8.57 16.96
CA SER A 401 -1.87 8.28 15.55
C SER A 401 -3.24 7.63 15.37
N GLY A 402 -3.98 8.04 14.34
CA GLY A 402 -5.28 7.48 13.99
C GLY A 402 -5.53 7.52 12.48
N VAL A 403 -6.74 7.14 12.09
CA VAL A 403 -7.17 7.08 10.69
C VAL A 403 -8.14 8.22 10.40
N LYS A 404 -7.95 8.90 9.27
CA LYS A 404 -8.76 10.06 8.86
C LYS A 404 -9.14 9.96 7.37
N LYS A 405 -10.36 10.37 7.01
CA LYS A 405 -10.75 10.51 5.59
C LYS A 405 -10.02 11.67 4.93
N THR A 406 -9.59 11.48 3.69
CA THR A 406 -8.80 12.45 2.94
C THR A 406 -9.57 12.89 1.70
N GLU A 407 -9.60 14.19 1.46
CA GLU A 407 -10.19 14.74 0.25
C GLU A 407 -9.34 14.38 -0.97
N VAL A 408 -9.98 13.94 -2.05
CA VAL A 408 -9.36 13.70 -3.35
C VAL A 408 -9.96 14.67 -4.36
N GLU A 409 -9.12 15.45 -5.04
CA GLU A 409 -9.58 16.42 -6.03
C GLU A 409 -10.37 15.71 -7.15
N GLY A 410 -11.59 16.18 -7.44
CA GLY A 410 -12.52 15.55 -8.39
C GLY A 410 -13.43 14.48 -7.77
N TRP A 411 -13.10 13.93 -6.60
CA TRP A 411 -13.85 12.85 -5.93
C TRP A 411 -14.47 13.25 -4.58
N GLY A 412 -13.86 14.19 -3.87
CA GLY A 412 -14.19 14.52 -2.49
C GLY A 412 -13.72 13.44 -1.51
N TRP A 413 -14.49 13.19 -0.44
CA TRP A 413 -14.16 12.18 0.56
C TRP A 413 -14.75 10.80 0.27
N GLU A 414 -15.90 10.73 -0.40
CA GLU A 414 -16.69 9.49 -0.58
C GLU A 414 -17.24 9.29 -2.00
N GLY A 415 -16.90 10.17 -2.94
CA GLY A 415 -17.50 10.17 -4.29
C GLY A 415 -18.93 10.67 -4.28
N LYS A 416 -19.19 11.77 -3.55
CA LYS A 416 -20.48 12.45 -3.45
C LYS A 416 -20.23 13.96 -3.54
N PRO A 417 -21.15 14.76 -4.11
CA PRO A 417 -21.04 16.21 -4.11
C PRO A 417 -20.95 16.74 -2.68
N GLU A 418 -20.13 17.78 -2.47
CA GLU A 418 -19.96 18.43 -1.17
C GLU A 418 -20.28 19.92 -1.33
N THR A 419 -20.92 20.49 -0.31
CA THR A 419 -21.14 21.93 -0.13
C THR A 419 -20.56 22.39 1.21
N ASP A 420 -20.43 23.71 1.41
CA ASP A 420 -19.95 24.26 2.68
C ASP A 420 -20.85 23.84 3.85
N GLU A 421 -22.16 23.70 3.62
CA GLU A 421 -23.12 23.19 4.60
C GLU A 421 -22.86 21.73 4.95
N THR A 422 -22.61 20.86 3.95
CA THR A 422 -22.33 19.44 4.21
C THR A 422 -21.01 19.24 4.95
N ILE A 423 -20.01 20.09 4.70
CA ILE A 423 -18.72 20.06 5.40
C ILE A 423 -18.90 20.59 6.83
N ALA A 424 -19.67 21.65 7.02
CA ALA A 424 -19.95 22.20 8.36
C ALA A 424 -20.82 21.26 9.21
N ALA A 425 -21.62 20.40 8.59
CA ALA A 425 -22.44 19.39 9.25
C ALA A 425 -21.66 18.10 9.59
N ASP A 426 -20.37 18.01 9.26
CA ASP A 426 -19.55 16.85 9.61
C ASP A 426 -19.50 16.65 11.13
N THR A 427 -19.89 15.47 11.58
CA THR A 427 -19.98 15.14 13.01
C THR A 427 -18.64 14.72 13.60
N ALA A 428 -17.62 14.48 12.76
CA ALA A 428 -16.29 14.13 13.23
C ALA A 428 -15.66 15.27 14.02
N GLN A 429 -15.15 14.99 15.21
CA GLN A 429 -14.63 16.03 16.10
C GLN A 429 -13.13 16.24 15.95
N GLY A 430 -12.70 17.48 16.24
CA GLY A 430 -11.30 17.86 16.34
C GLY A 430 -10.52 17.55 15.07
N LEU A 431 -9.46 16.77 15.20
CA LEU A 431 -8.53 16.45 14.10
C LEU A 431 -9.19 15.65 12.97
N LEU A 432 -10.29 14.93 13.26
CA LEU A 432 -10.97 14.07 12.30
C LEU A 432 -11.93 14.84 11.40
N HIS A 433 -12.38 16.04 11.79
CA HIS A 433 -13.29 16.88 11.01
C HIS A 433 -12.77 17.16 9.58
N LYS A 434 -13.62 17.06 8.56
CA LYS A 434 -13.28 17.20 7.12
C LYS A 434 -12.48 18.47 6.81
N SER A 435 -12.83 19.60 7.42
CA SER A 435 -12.14 20.89 7.20
C SER A 435 -10.69 20.92 7.71
N VAL A 436 -10.32 20.05 8.65
CA VAL A 436 -8.98 20.05 9.26
C VAL A 436 -7.99 19.31 8.36
N GLY A 437 -6.93 20.01 7.94
CA GLY A 437 -5.89 19.47 7.06
C GLY A 437 -6.17 19.59 5.56
N ARG A 438 -7.27 20.25 5.18
CA ARG A 438 -7.62 20.49 3.78
C ARG A 438 -6.55 21.32 3.06
N ARG A 439 -6.30 21.02 1.78
CA ARG A 439 -5.38 21.81 0.92
C ARG A 439 -5.92 23.21 0.73
N LEU A 440 -5.05 24.21 0.82
CA LEU A 440 -5.42 25.59 0.52
C LEU A 440 -5.92 25.71 -0.94
N GLY A 441 -7.09 26.30 -1.13
CA GLY A 441 -7.70 26.47 -2.45
C GLY A 441 -8.41 25.23 -3.00
N ALA A 442 -8.54 24.15 -2.21
CA ALA A 442 -9.37 23.01 -2.58
C ALA A 442 -10.81 23.45 -2.85
N LYS A 443 -11.37 22.98 -3.97
CA LYS A 443 -12.76 23.22 -4.36
C LYS A 443 -13.63 22.09 -3.86
N ASN A 444 -14.84 22.42 -3.40
CA ASN A 444 -15.82 21.40 -3.07
C ASN A 444 -16.19 20.63 -4.35
N VAL A 445 -16.25 19.31 -4.24
CA VAL A 445 -16.55 18.45 -5.39
C VAL A 445 -17.99 18.64 -5.85
N THR A 446 -18.18 18.87 -7.14
CA THR A 446 -19.52 18.97 -7.76
C THR A 446 -19.88 17.67 -8.48
N GLN A 447 -21.14 17.56 -8.93
CA GLN A 447 -21.58 16.40 -9.70
C GLN A 447 -20.83 16.28 -11.03
N GLU A 448 -20.54 17.41 -11.69
CA GLU A 448 -19.78 17.45 -12.94
C GLU A 448 -18.35 16.96 -12.73
N MET A 449 -17.69 17.38 -11.63
CA MET A 449 -16.35 16.92 -11.29
C MET A 449 -16.30 15.40 -11.04
N LEU A 450 -17.35 14.82 -10.43
CA LEU A 450 -17.44 13.37 -10.25
C LEU A 450 -17.55 12.63 -11.59
N VAL A 451 -18.33 13.17 -12.53
CA VAL A 451 -18.46 12.61 -13.89
C VAL A 451 -17.11 12.68 -14.63
N GLU A 452 -16.40 13.81 -14.52
CA GLU A 452 -15.05 13.95 -15.10
C GLU A 452 -14.06 12.94 -14.50
N PHE A 453 -14.09 12.76 -13.18
CA PHE A 453 -13.25 11.78 -12.47
C PHE A 453 -13.59 10.34 -12.89
N GLU A 454 -14.88 10.04 -13.12
CA GLU A 454 -15.33 8.74 -13.61
C GLU A 454 -14.86 8.46 -15.04
N VAL A 455 -14.94 9.45 -15.94
CA VAL A 455 -14.41 9.35 -17.32
C VAL A 455 -12.89 9.15 -17.31
N GLU A 456 -12.18 9.89 -16.47
CA GLU A 456 -10.74 9.73 -16.26
C GLU A 456 -10.41 8.33 -15.72
N GLY A 457 -11.24 7.81 -14.80
CA GLY A 457 -11.16 6.45 -14.29
C GLY A 457 -11.29 5.37 -15.36
N ALA A 458 -12.33 5.46 -16.20
CA ALA A 458 -12.55 4.51 -17.29
C ALA A 458 -11.35 4.49 -18.26
N ARG A 459 -10.86 5.68 -18.65
CA ARG A 459 -9.68 5.81 -19.51
C ARG A 459 -8.42 5.23 -18.85
N ALA A 460 -8.22 5.50 -17.56
CA ALA A 460 -7.06 5.00 -16.84
C ALA A 460 -7.05 3.47 -16.75
N TRP A 461 -8.20 2.86 -16.45
CA TRP A 461 -8.33 1.42 -16.38
C TRP A 461 -8.17 0.73 -17.75
N GLU A 462 -8.75 1.30 -18.80
CA GLU A 462 -8.57 0.80 -20.17
C GLU A 462 -7.09 0.74 -20.56
N GLU A 463 -6.36 1.83 -20.33
CA GLU A 463 -4.94 1.93 -20.67
C GLU A 463 -4.06 1.03 -19.80
N MET A 464 -4.37 0.90 -18.50
CA MET A 464 -3.66 -0.02 -17.60
C MET A 464 -3.83 -1.49 -18.02
N GLU A 465 -5.04 -1.90 -18.40
CA GLU A 465 -5.29 -3.26 -18.92
C GLU A 465 -4.63 -3.47 -20.28
N ARG A 466 -4.69 -2.47 -21.18
CA ARG A 466 -3.99 -2.52 -22.46
C ARG A 466 -2.48 -2.74 -22.27
N LEU A 467 -1.86 -1.99 -21.36
CA LEU A 467 -0.44 -2.12 -21.03
C LEU A 467 -0.13 -3.48 -20.41
N ARG A 468 -0.95 -3.96 -19.48
CA ARG A 468 -0.76 -5.28 -18.83
C ARG A 468 -0.76 -6.40 -19.85
N LEU A 469 -1.74 -6.41 -20.76
CA LEU A 469 -1.84 -7.42 -21.82
C LEU A 469 -0.68 -7.31 -22.83
N GLN A 470 -0.31 -6.08 -23.21
CA GLN A 470 0.83 -5.83 -24.10
C GLN A 470 2.14 -6.38 -23.52
N TRP A 471 2.45 -6.04 -22.26
CA TRP A 471 3.66 -6.52 -21.58
C TRP A 471 3.62 -8.02 -21.30
N ALA A 472 2.47 -8.58 -20.94
CA ALA A 472 2.33 -10.04 -20.80
C ALA A 472 2.70 -10.78 -22.11
N ASN A 473 2.30 -10.25 -23.27
CA ASN A 473 2.62 -10.84 -24.56
C ASN A 473 4.11 -10.68 -24.92
N ILE A 474 4.69 -9.49 -24.71
CA ILE A 474 6.12 -9.24 -24.96
C ILE A 474 6.99 -10.21 -24.15
N LEU A 475 6.67 -10.40 -22.87
CA LEU A 475 7.45 -11.26 -21.98
C LEU A 475 7.25 -12.76 -22.25
N LYS A 476 6.13 -13.16 -22.88
CA LYS A 476 5.92 -14.54 -23.36
C LYS A 476 6.74 -14.82 -24.61
N LEU A 477 6.73 -13.91 -25.59
CA LEU A 477 7.50 -14.06 -26.83
C LEU A 477 9.01 -14.13 -26.58
N GLY A 478 9.52 -13.33 -25.63
CA GLY A 478 10.93 -13.38 -25.23
C GLY A 478 11.36 -14.63 -24.45
N LYS A 479 10.50 -15.65 -24.26
CA LYS A 479 10.89 -16.98 -23.75
C LYS A 479 11.09 -18.02 -24.86
N GLU A 480 10.65 -17.73 -26.08
CA GLU A 480 10.71 -18.64 -27.23
C GLU A 480 11.95 -18.39 -28.13
N GLU A 481 12.68 -17.30 -27.89
CA GLU A 481 14.03 -17.00 -28.42
C GLU A 481 15.09 -17.37 -27.39
#